data_AF-A0A1D6IPT7-F1
#
_entry.id   AF-A0A1D6IPT7-F1
#
_cell.length_a   1.000
_cell.length_b   1.000
_cell.length_c   1.000
_cell.angle_alpha   90.00
_cell.angle_beta   90.00
_cell.angle_gamma   90.00
#
_symmetry.space_group_name_H-M   'P 1'
#
loop_
_entity.id
_entity.type
_entity.pdbx_description
1 polymer ?
#
loop_
_entity_poly.entity_id
_entity_poly.type
_entity_poly.pdbx_seq_one_letter_code
_entity_poly.pdbx_strand_id
1 'polypeptide(L)'
;MFHYLLQDSGGELAEVKSGIQECLIQGLNTGTLDLQVNGWGHKAALEGEDKEIYSEKGVGKVQWKPAENGRAATWYKRYFDEPDGDDPVVLDMSSMDKGMIFVNGEGVGRYWVSYRTLAGTPSQALYHIPRPFLKSKDNLLVVFEEEMGKPDGILVQTVTRDDICLFISEHNPGQIKTWDTDGDKIKLIAEDHSRRGTLMCPPEKTIQEVVFASFGNPEGMCGNFTVGTCHTPNAKQIVEKECLGKPSCMLPVDHTVYGADINCQSTTATLGVQVRCGGGKKGA
;
A
#
# COMPACT_ATOMS: atom_id res chain seq x y z
N MET A 1 -0.94 0.18 -25.57
CA MET A 1 -1.89 -0.42 -24.63
C MET A 1 -2.28 0.68 -23.66
N PHE A 2 -3.57 0.87 -23.37
CA PHE A 2 -4.00 1.93 -22.46
C PHE A 2 -4.62 1.30 -21.22
N HIS A 3 -3.91 1.43 -20.09
CA HIS A 3 -4.46 1.12 -18.78
C HIS A 3 -5.21 2.36 -18.29
N TYR A 4 -6.54 2.31 -18.31
CA TYR A 4 -7.39 3.43 -17.89
C TYR A 4 -7.58 3.44 -16.37
N LEU A 5 -7.52 4.63 -15.79
CA LEU A 5 -8.07 4.92 -14.48
C LEU A 5 -9.56 5.23 -14.67
N LEU A 6 -10.43 4.45 -14.04
CA LEU A 6 -11.85 4.80 -13.95
C LEU A 6 -12.02 5.83 -12.84
N GLN A 7 -12.81 6.87 -13.11
CA GLN A 7 -13.16 7.85 -12.09
C GLN A 7 -14.11 7.22 -11.08
N ASP A 8 -13.89 7.49 -9.80
CA ASP A 8 -14.63 6.93 -8.67
C ASP A 8 -15.39 7.99 -7.85
N SER A 9 -15.27 9.27 -8.22
CA SER A 9 -15.95 10.40 -7.57
C SER A 9 -16.36 11.50 -8.56
N GLY A 10 -17.56 12.06 -8.38
CA GLY A 10 -18.20 13.04 -9.27
C GLY A 10 -19.60 12.61 -9.73
N GLY A 11 -20.33 13.51 -10.38
CA GLY A 11 -21.60 13.21 -11.05
C GLY A 11 -21.36 12.57 -12.42
N GLU A 12 -22.32 11.76 -12.89
CA GLU A 12 -22.36 11.26 -14.28
C GLU A 12 -21.11 10.49 -14.74
N LEU A 13 -20.33 9.92 -13.83
CA LEU A 13 -19.04 9.26 -14.14
C LEU A 13 -19.14 8.11 -15.14
N ALA A 14 -20.31 7.46 -15.21
CA ALA A 14 -20.57 6.39 -16.18
C ALA A 14 -20.52 6.88 -17.65
N GLU A 15 -20.67 8.19 -17.88
CA GLU A 15 -20.64 8.78 -19.22
C GLU A 15 -19.24 9.21 -19.66
N VAL A 16 -18.26 9.19 -18.74
CA VAL A 16 -16.90 9.62 -19.01
C VAL A 16 -16.21 8.61 -19.92
N LYS A 17 -16.02 9.01 -21.18
CA LYS A 17 -15.37 8.19 -22.19
C LYS A 17 -13.87 8.11 -21.96
N SER A 18 -13.33 6.92 -22.11
CA SER A 18 -11.90 6.64 -22.06
C SER A 18 -11.37 6.21 -23.43
N GLY A 19 -10.11 6.52 -23.70
CA GLY A 19 -9.41 6.14 -24.93
C GLY A 19 -9.46 7.16 -26.04
N ILE A 20 -8.92 6.78 -27.20
CA ILE A 20 -8.79 7.66 -28.36
C ILE A 20 -10.18 7.95 -28.93
N GLN A 21 -10.60 9.22 -28.86
CA GLN A 21 -11.88 9.69 -29.41
C GLN A 21 -11.72 10.42 -30.75
N GLU A 22 -10.54 10.99 -31.01
CA GLU A 22 -10.23 11.77 -32.21
C GLU A 22 -8.80 11.47 -32.66
N CYS A 23 -8.61 11.35 -33.97
CA CYS A 23 -7.30 11.12 -34.57
C CYS A 23 -7.22 11.84 -35.92
N LEU A 24 -6.45 12.92 -35.97
CA LEU A 24 -6.28 13.77 -37.14
C LEU A 24 -4.79 13.83 -37.53
N ILE A 25 -4.49 13.78 -38.82
CA ILE A 25 -3.17 14.10 -39.36
C ILE A 25 -3.25 15.49 -40.01
N GLN A 26 -2.45 16.42 -39.50
CA GLN A 26 -2.34 17.78 -40.04
C GLN A 26 -1.03 17.96 -40.82
N GLY A 27 -0.95 19.02 -41.64
CA GLY A 27 0.28 19.40 -42.34
C GLY A 27 0.57 18.61 -43.61
N LEU A 28 -0.41 17.89 -44.17
CA LEU A 28 -0.28 17.28 -45.48
C LEU A 28 -0.58 18.31 -46.58
N ASN A 29 0.00 18.11 -47.76
CA ASN A 29 -0.30 18.93 -48.95
C ASN A 29 -1.80 18.86 -49.35
N THR A 30 -2.52 17.83 -48.89
CA THR A 30 -3.95 17.61 -49.12
C THR A 30 -4.84 18.26 -48.04
N GLY A 31 -4.27 18.97 -47.07
CA GLY A 31 -4.99 19.49 -45.90
C GLY A 31 -4.99 18.52 -44.72
N THR A 32 -5.95 18.68 -43.81
CA THR A 32 -6.13 17.78 -42.65
C THR A 32 -6.78 16.47 -43.11
N LEU A 33 -6.15 15.35 -42.78
CA LEU A 33 -6.72 14.03 -42.96
C LEU A 33 -7.36 13.57 -41.65
N ASP A 34 -8.67 13.36 -41.68
CA ASP A 34 -9.41 12.76 -40.57
C ASP A 34 -9.34 11.23 -40.67
N LEU A 35 -8.77 10.58 -39.64
CA LEU A 35 -8.66 9.12 -39.59
C LEU A 35 -9.89 8.46 -38.94
N GLN A 36 -10.85 9.22 -38.41
CA GLN A 36 -12.06 8.65 -37.81
C GLN A 36 -12.91 7.90 -38.82
N VAL A 37 -12.88 8.31 -40.09
CA VAL A 37 -13.63 7.69 -41.19
C VAL A 37 -12.92 6.47 -41.82
N ASN A 38 -11.73 6.13 -41.32
CA ASN A 38 -10.97 4.96 -41.80
C ASN A 38 -11.47 3.67 -41.12
N GLY A 39 -11.08 2.51 -41.66
CA GLY A 39 -11.34 1.22 -41.01
C GLY A 39 -10.46 1.03 -39.76
N TRP A 40 -11.09 0.82 -38.60
CA TRP A 40 -10.41 0.56 -37.32
C TRP A 40 -10.55 -0.89 -36.89
N GLY A 41 -9.44 -1.45 -36.39
CA GLY A 41 -9.42 -2.77 -35.74
C GLY A 41 -9.18 -2.63 -34.24
N HIS A 42 -9.86 -3.44 -33.43
CA HIS A 42 -9.70 -3.47 -31.99
C HIS A 42 -9.19 -4.83 -31.54
N LYS A 43 -8.18 -4.81 -30.65
CA LYS A 43 -7.76 -5.98 -29.88
C LYS A 43 -7.86 -5.63 -28.40
N ALA A 44 -8.79 -6.28 -27.71
CA ALA A 44 -8.85 -6.23 -26.27
C ALA A 44 -7.71 -7.08 -25.69
N ALA A 45 -7.15 -6.65 -24.56
CA ALA A 45 -6.08 -7.32 -23.85
C ALA A 45 -4.76 -7.51 -24.62
N LEU A 46 -3.70 -7.86 -23.89
CA LEU A 46 -2.44 -8.32 -24.44
C LEU A 46 -2.51 -9.80 -24.77
N GLU A 47 -1.70 -10.20 -25.75
CA GLU A 47 -1.54 -11.62 -26.06
C GLU A 47 -1.01 -12.45 -24.86
N GLY A 48 -0.23 -11.84 -23.97
CA GLY A 48 0.20 -12.47 -22.72
C GLY A 48 -0.95 -12.67 -21.72
N GLU A 49 -1.92 -11.76 -21.70
CA GLU A 49 -3.13 -11.88 -20.88
C GLU A 49 -4.04 -12.97 -21.46
N ASP A 50 -4.31 -12.97 -22.77
CA ASP A 50 -5.12 -13.99 -23.45
C ASP A 50 -4.59 -15.41 -23.23
N LYS A 51 -3.26 -15.55 -23.16
CA LYS A 51 -2.58 -16.84 -22.93
C LYS A 51 -2.44 -17.17 -21.44
N GLU A 52 -2.76 -16.23 -20.55
CA GLU A 52 -2.60 -16.34 -19.09
C GLU A 52 -1.17 -16.71 -18.69
N ILE A 53 -0.16 -16.10 -19.33
CA ILE A 53 1.26 -16.49 -19.15
C ILE A 53 1.82 -16.19 -17.75
N TYR A 54 1.05 -15.48 -16.92
CA TYR A 54 1.28 -15.27 -15.50
C TYR A 54 0.91 -16.48 -14.62
N SER A 55 0.26 -17.50 -15.17
CA SER A 55 -0.08 -18.75 -14.47
C SER A 55 0.90 -19.88 -14.80
N GLU A 56 1.02 -20.88 -13.91
CA GLU A 56 1.84 -22.08 -14.14
C GLU A 56 1.41 -22.86 -15.40
N LYS A 57 0.12 -22.84 -15.76
CA LYS A 57 -0.40 -23.49 -16.97
C LYS A 57 -0.09 -22.68 -18.23
N GLY A 58 -0.16 -21.35 -18.14
CA GLY A 58 0.02 -20.46 -19.28
C GLY A 58 1.48 -20.17 -19.61
N VAL A 59 2.37 -20.21 -18.61
CA VAL A 59 3.79 -19.86 -18.79
C VAL A 59 4.49 -20.69 -19.87
N GLY A 60 4.04 -21.93 -20.11
CA GLY A 60 4.57 -22.81 -21.16
C GLY A 60 4.06 -22.55 -22.58
N LYS A 61 3.06 -21.67 -22.76
CA LYS A 61 2.42 -21.41 -24.08
C LYS A 61 3.23 -20.47 -24.97
N VAL A 62 4.35 -19.94 -24.49
CA VAL A 62 5.20 -18.98 -25.21
C VAL A 62 6.67 -19.36 -25.10
N GLN A 63 7.47 -18.91 -26.05
CA GLN A 63 8.92 -19.09 -26.05
C GLN A 63 9.58 -17.93 -25.30
N TRP A 64 10.12 -18.24 -24.12
CA TRP A 64 10.88 -17.29 -23.30
C TRP A 64 12.32 -17.16 -23.81
N LYS A 65 12.89 -15.97 -23.65
CA LYS A 65 14.28 -15.67 -23.99
C LYS A 65 14.96 -15.00 -22.79
N PRO A 66 16.30 -14.97 -22.75
CA PRO A 66 17.02 -14.19 -21.75
C PRO A 66 16.50 -12.74 -21.69
N ALA A 67 16.33 -12.22 -20.47
CA ALA A 67 15.78 -10.90 -20.26
C ALA A 67 16.74 -9.80 -20.75
N GLU A 68 16.17 -8.75 -21.33
CA GLU A 68 16.87 -7.53 -21.73
C GLU A 68 16.26 -6.34 -21.00
N ASN A 69 17.09 -5.35 -20.68
CA ASN A 69 16.67 -4.10 -20.05
C ASN A 69 16.14 -3.10 -21.09
N GLY A 70 15.25 -2.20 -20.68
CA GLY A 70 14.82 -1.07 -21.52
C GLY A 70 13.88 -1.45 -22.66
N ARG A 71 13.07 -2.50 -22.48
CA ARG A 71 12.14 -3.00 -23.50
C ARG A 71 10.68 -2.72 -23.11
N ALA A 72 10.00 -1.93 -23.92
CA ALA A 72 8.57 -1.66 -23.80
C ALA A 72 7.68 -2.85 -24.17
N ALA A 73 6.51 -2.88 -23.55
CA ALA A 73 5.49 -3.92 -23.71
C ALA A 73 6.06 -5.34 -23.62
N THR A 74 6.85 -5.62 -22.57
CA THR A 74 7.58 -6.88 -22.39
C THR A 74 7.10 -7.63 -21.17
N TRP A 75 7.00 -8.95 -21.30
CA TRP A 75 6.73 -9.86 -20.18
C TRP A 75 8.03 -10.47 -19.67
N TYR A 76 8.23 -10.41 -18.37
CA TYR A 76 9.35 -11.01 -17.66
C TYR A 76 8.84 -12.08 -16.70
N LYS A 77 9.67 -13.10 -16.45
CA LYS A 77 9.39 -14.10 -15.43
C LYS A 77 10.64 -14.46 -14.64
N ARG A 78 10.45 -14.91 -13.41
CA ARG A 78 11.50 -15.47 -12.56
C ARG A 78 10.90 -16.44 -11.54
N TYR A 79 11.70 -17.41 -11.10
CA TYR A 79 11.37 -18.24 -9.93
C TYR A 79 12.17 -17.78 -8.71
N PHE A 80 11.55 -17.76 -7.54
CA PHE A 80 12.20 -17.41 -6.27
C PHE A 80 11.65 -18.24 -5.10
N ASP A 81 12.45 -18.43 -4.07
CA ASP A 81 12.04 -19.09 -2.82
C ASP A 81 11.43 -18.07 -1.86
N GLU A 82 10.53 -18.51 -0.99
CA GLU A 82 9.94 -17.62 0.01
C GLU A 82 11.03 -17.10 0.98
N PRO A 83 11.08 -15.78 1.25
CA PRO A 83 12.00 -15.24 2.26
C PRO A 83 11.72 -15.79 3.66
N ASP A 84 12.80 -16.11 4.39
CA ASP A 84 12.74 -16.63 5.75
C ASP A 84 11.97 -15.71 6.72
N GLY A 85 11.45 -16.30 7.81
CA GLY A 85 10.74 -15.60 8.87
C GLY A 85 9.28 -15.26 8.54
N ASP A 86 8.67 -14.41 9.36
CA ASP A 86 7.25 -14.05 9.25
C ASP A 86 7.01 -12.59 8.81
N ASP A 87 8.08 -11.83 8.56
CA ASP A 87 7.99 -10.41 8.19
C ASP A 87 7.26 -10.22 6.84
N PRO A 88 6.49 -9.14 6.64
CA PRO A 88 5.84 -8.88 5.36
C PRO A 88 6.84 -8.87 4.19
N VAL A 89 6.43 -9.44 3.05
CA VAL A 89 7.25 -9.53 1.84
C VAL A 89 6.84 -8.42 0.88
N VAL A 90 7.82 -7.76 0.26
CA VAL A 90 7.60 -6.73 -0.76
C VAL A 90 8.51 -6.96 -1.97
N LEU A 91 8.04 -6.51 -3.13
CA LEU A 91 8.86 -6.30 -4.31
C LEU A 91 9.30 -4.84 -4.37
N ASP A 92 10.60 -4.61 -4.44
CA ASP A 92 11.15 -3.33 -4.83
C ASP A 92 11.22 -3.26 -6.35
N MET A 93 10.38 -2.39 -6.89
CA MET A 93 10.24 -2.16 -8.32
C MET A 93 10.92 -0.86 -8.75
N SER A 94 11.80 -0.27 -7.93
CA SER A 94 12.47 1.01 -8.22
C SER A 94 13.26 1.05 -9.54
N SER A 95 13.64 -0.11 -10.08
CA SER A 95 14.32 -0.24 -11.37
C SER A 95 13.37 -0.37 -12.57
N MET A 96 12.06 -0.50 -12.32
CA MET A 96 11.01 -0.68 -13.31
C MET A 96 10.25 0.63 -13.51
N ASP A 97 9.33 0.66 -14.47
CA ASP A 97 8.57 1.87 -14.82
C ASP A 97 7.07 1.71 -14.58
N LYS A 98 6.35 0.96 -15.42
CA LYS A 98 4.88 0.85 -15.34
C LYS A 98 4.40 -0.52 -15.79
N GLY A 99 3.47 -1.12 -15.05
CA GLY A 99 2.79 -2.32 -15.54
C GLY A 99 2.07 -3.12 -14.47
N MET A 100 2.16 -4.45 -14.56
CA MET A 100 1.41 -5.40 -13.73
C MET A 100 2.33 -6.45 -13.10
N ILE A 101 2.02 -6.85 -11.87
CA ILE A 101 2.74 -7.88 -11.12
C ILE A 101 1.82 -9.05 -10.82
N PHE A 102 2.33 -10.26 -11.05
CA PHE A 102 1.68 -11.51 -10.71
C PHE A 102 2.62 -12.44 -9.93
N VAL A 103 2.11 -13.10 -8.90
CA VAL A 103 2.84 -14.13 -8.14
C VAL A 103 1.98 -15.39 -8.11
N ASN A 104 2.53 -16.50 -8.60
CA ASN A 104 1.83 -17.80 -8.67
C ASN A 104 0.46 -17.74 -9.39
N GLY A 105 0.30 -16.83 -10.35
CA GLY A 105 -0.97 -16.60 -11.05
C GLY A 105 -1.89 -15.56 -10.41
N GLU A 106 -1.63 -15.17 -9.16
CA GLU A 106 -2.40 -14.16 -8.43
C GLU A 106 -1.93 -12.74 -8.80
N GLY A 107 -2.88 -11.84 -9.07
CA GLY A 107 -2.59 -10.44 -9.37
C GLY A 107 -2.22 -9.67 -8.11
N VAL A 108 -0.96 -9.27 -7.98
CA VAL A 108 -0.48 -8.43 -6.86
C VAL A 108 -0.96 -6.98 -7.06
N GLY A 109 -0.93 -6.50 -8.30
CA GLY A 109 -1.47 -5.18 -8.64
C GLY A 109 -0.74 -4.48 -9.78
N ARG A 110 -1.14 -3.24 -10.02
CA ARG A 110 -0.47 -2.30 -10.92
C ARG A 110 0.73 -1.68 -10.23
N TYR A 111 1.83 -1.51 -10.94
CA TYR A 111 2.92 -0.64 -10.52
C TYR A 111 3.09 0.54 -11.48
N TRP A 112 3.53 1.68 -10.95
CA TRP A 112 3.79 2.89 -11.73
C TRP A 112 4.84 3.75 -11.04
N VAL A 113 6.07 3.26 -11.09
CA VAL A 113 7.27 3.84 -10.47
C VAL A 113 7.72 5.08 -11.24
N SER A 114 7.52 5.11 -12.57
CA SER A 114 7.82 6.28 -13.41
C SER A 114 6.94 7.49 -13.09
N TYR A 115 5.79 7.29 -12.42
CA TYR A 115 4.95 8.37 -11.90
C TYR A 115 5.54 8.94 -10.60
N ARG A 116 6.18 10.11 -10.72
CA ARG A 116 6.94 10.75 -9.65
C ARG A 116 6.15 11.86 -8.95
N THR A 117 6.40 12.00 -7.65
CA THR A 117 5.96 13.13 -6.84
C THR A 117 6.68 14.42 -7.27
N LEU A 118 6.22 15.58 -6.78
CA LEU A 118 6.91 16.85 -6.98
C LEU A 118 8.35 16.85 -6.44
N ALA A 119 8.66 15.99 -5.47
CA ALA A 119 10.01 15.80 -4.94
C ALA A 119 10.89 14.86 -5.79
N GLY A 120 10.36 14.34 -6.91
CA GLY A 120 11.08 13.46 -7.83
C GLY A 120 11.18 12.00 -7.39
N THR A 121 10.53 11.62 -6.29
CA THR A 121 10.44 10.23 -5.82
C THR A 121 9.29 9.48 -6.49
N PRO A 122 9.39 8.16 -6.73
CA PRO A 122 8.25 7.36 -7.17
C PRO A 122 7.07 7.50 -6.22
N SER A 123 5.85 7.57 -6.76
CA SER A 123 4.63 7.58 -5.95
C SER A 123 4.49 6.31 -5.09
N GLN A 124 4.92 5.18 -5.63
CA GLN A 124 5.10 3.92 -4.94
C GLN A 124 6.21 3.12 -5.62
N ALA A 125 7.14 2.58 -4.84
CA ALA A 125 8.22 1.73 -5.33
C ALA A 125 8.17 0.30 -4.75
N LEU A 126 7.57 0.15 -3.56
CA LEU A 126 7.45 -1.12 -2.85
C LEU A 126 6.03 -1.67 -2.99
N TYR A 127 5.93 -2.93 -3.42
CA TYR A 127 4.66 -3.61 -3.67
C TYR A 127 4.54 -4.84 -2.79
N HIS A 128 3.55 -4.87 -1.90
CA HIS A 128 3.36 -5.94 -0.93
C HIS A 128 2.89 -7.24 -1.58
N ILE A 129 3.56 -8.35 -1.27
CA ILE A 129 3.12 -9.70 -1.59
C ILE A 129 2.55 -10.33 -0.32
N PRO A 130 1.24 -10.64 -0.25
CA PRO A 130 0.69 -11.41 0.86
C PRO A 130 1.39 -12.76 0.97
N ARG A 131 1.94 -13.09 2.15
CA ARG A 131 2.56 -14.41 2.39
C ARG A 131 1.68 -15.61 1.99
N PRO A 132 0.34 -15.58 2.15
CA PRO A 132 -0.51 -16.67 1.66
C PRO A 132 -0.45 -16.93 0.15
N PHE A 133 0.09 -16.01 -0.66
CA PHE A 133 0.31 -16.23 -2.09
C PHE A 133 1.59 -17.02 -2.36
N LEU A 134 2.46 -17.20 -1.37
CA LEU A 134 3.76 -17.84 -1.50
C LEU A 134 3.71 -19.33 -1.13
N LYS A 135 4.48 -20.11 -1.90
CA LYS A 135 4.93 -21.46 -1.60
C LYS A 135 6.32 -21.37 -0.97
N SER A 136 6.75 -22.40 -0.25
CA SER A 136 8.11 -22.42 0.33
C SER A 136 9.22 -22.27 -0.71
N LYS A 137 9.02 -22.82 -1.91
CA LYS A 137 9.97 -22.77 -3.04
C LYS A 137 9.28 -22.60 -4.38
N ASP A 138 10.07 -22.22 -5.38
CA ASP A 138 9.65 -22.17 -6.79
C ASP A 138 8.40 -21.29 -7.02
N ASN A 139 8.36 -20.12 -6.38
CA ASN A 139 7.32 -19.12 -6.63
C ASN A 139 7.52 -18.48 -8.00
N LEU A 140 6.50 -18.50 -8.85
CA LEU A 140 6.52 -17.89 -10.16
C LEU A 140 6.19 -16.40 -10.03
N LEU A 141 7.18 -15.52 -10.22
CA LEU A 141 6.98 -14.09 -10.43
C LEU A 141 6.85 -13.83 -11.94
N VAL A 142 5.76 -13.17 -12.35
CA VAL A 142 5.59 -12.66 -13.72
C VAL A 142 5.28 -11.18 -13.66
N VAL A 143 5.98 -10.40 -14.48
CA VAL A 143 5.83 -8.95 -14.57
C VAL A 143 5.57 -8.57 -16.01
N PHE A 144 4.52 -7.78 -16.25
CA PHE A 144 4.37 -7.05 -17.50
C PHE A 144 4.94 -5.64 -17.31
N GLU A 145 5.84 -5.21 -18.19
CA GLU A 145 6.43 -3.88 -18.26
C GLU A 145 5.94 -3.18 -19.53
N GLU A 146 5.26 -2.06 -19.35
CA GLU A 146 4.66 -1.25 -20.40
C GLU A 146 5.67 -0.27 -21.01
N GLU A 147 6.65 0.17 -20.22
CA GLU A 147 7.64 1.21 -20.52
C GLU A 147 9.07 0.62 -20.58
N MET A 148 10.12 1.24 -20.02
CA MET A 148 11.52 0.87 -20.30
C MET A 148 12.28 0.41 -19.05
N GLY A 149 11.59 -0.32 -18.18
CA GLY A 149 12.13 -0.87 -16.93
C GLY A 149 13.33 -1.82 -17.11
N LYS A 150 14.01 -2.06 -15.98
CA LYS A 150 15.21 -2.91 -15.87
C LYS A 150 14.96 -4.06 -14.88
N PRO A 151 14.57 -5.25 -15.37
CA PRO A 151 14.16 -6.38 -14.53
C PRO A 151 15.26 -6.95 -13.62
N ASP A 152 16.53 -6.70 -13.94
CA ASP A 152 17.69 -7.09 -13.14
C ASP A 152 17.75 -6.39 -11.78
N GLY A 153 17.14 -5.21 -11.65
CA GLY A 153 17.06 -4.45 -10.41
C GLY A 153 15.86 -4.79 -9.51
N ILE A 154 14.97 -5.72 -9.90
CA ILE A 154 13.84 -6.12 -9.06
C ILE A 154 14.37 -6.91 -7.86
N LEU A 155 14.00 -6.49 -6.65
CA LEU A 155 14.39 -7.16 -5.41
C LEU A 155 13.16 -7.69 -4.66
N VAL A 156 13.26 -8.92 -4.16
CA VAL A 156 12.31 -9.47 -3.18
C VAL A 156 12.91 -9.20 -1.80
N GLN A 157 12.20 -8.45 -0.97
CA GLN A 157 12.68 -8.03 0.34
C GLN A 157 11.63 -8.32 1.41
N THR A 158 12.08 -8.45 2.66
CA THR A 158 11.20 -8.38 3.82
C THR A 158 11.23 -6.98 4.41
N VAL A 159 10.11 -6.54 4.98
CA VAL A 159 10.03 -5.25 5.67
C VAL A 159 9.90 -5.48 7.16
N THR A 160 10.91 -5.06 7.92
CA THR A 160 10.85 -5.06 9.38
C THR A 160 10.03 -3.85 9.84
N ARG A 161 8.90 -4.12 10.51
CA ARG A 161 8.09 -3.07 11.16
C ARG A 161 8.51 -2.91 12.62
N ASP A 162 9.70 -2.37 12.84
CA ASP A 162 10.14 -2.00 14.18
C ASP A 162 9.48 -0.69 14.62
N ASP A 163 9.34 0.30 13.73
CA ASP A 163 8.55 1.48 14.02
C ASP A 163 7.09 1.25 13.59
N ILE A 164 6.16 1.30 14.55
CA ILE A 164 4.72 1.23 14.31
C ILE A 164 4.07 2.54 14.78
N CYS A 165 3.01 2.94 14.10
CA CYS A 165 2.37 4.22 14.33
C CYS A 165 0.85 4.12 14.40
N LEU A 166 0.27 5.11 15.07
CA LEU A 166 -1.15 5.37 15.17
C LEU A 166 -1.38 6.85 14.86
N PHE A 167 -2.33 7.15 13.98
CA PHE A 167 -2.78 8.50 13.69
C PHE A 167 -4.30 8.50 13.55
N ILE A 168 -4.99 8.96 14.58
CA ILE A 168 -6.46 8.85 14.67
C ILE A 168 -7.04 10.12 15.30
N SER A 169 -8.07 10.67 14.68
CA SER A 169 -8.81 11.84 15.18
C SER A 169 -10.12 11.45 15.84
N GLU A 170 -10.68 12.34 16.65
CA GLU A 170 -12.06 12.23 17.15
C GLU A 170 -13.12 12.19 16.04
N HIS A 171 -12.80 12.62 14.82
CA HIS A 171 -13.73 12.57 13.68
C HIS A 171 -13.72 11.21 12.99
N ASN A 172 -12.72 10.36 13.25
CA ASN A 172 -12.73 9.00 12.75
C ASN A 172 -13.90 8.21 13.39
N PRO A 173 -14.51 7.25 12.66
CA PRO A 173 -15.54 6.41 13.23
C PRO A 173 -14.98 5.59 14.41
N GLY A 174 -15.79 5.41 15.45
CA GLY A 174 -15.47 4.50 16.54
C GLY A 174 -15.30 3.05 16.05
N GLN A 175 -14.54 2.25 16.79
CA GLN A 175 -14.39 0.83 16.48
C GLN A 175 -15.73 0.12 16.72
N ILE A 176 -16.41 -0.32 15.67
CA ILE A 176 -17.65 -1.08 15.81
C ILE A 176 -17.28 -2.54 16.10
N LYS A 177 -17.13 -2.90 17.38
CA LYS A 177 -17.17 -4.31 17.79
C LYS A 177 -18.64 -4.70 17.99
N THR A 178 -19.30 -5.12 16.93
CA THR A 178 -20.72 -5.47 16.98
C THR A 178 -20.98 -6.80 17.72
N TRP A 179 -19.96 -7.66 17.88
CA TRP A 179 -20.13 -9.02 18.41
C TRP A 179 -18.91 -9.51 19.21
N ASP A 180 -19.16 -10.31 20.24
CA ASP A 180 -18.17 -11.13 20.95
C ASP A 180 -18.61 -12.59 20.96
N THR A 181 -17.68 -13.51 21.16
CA THR A 181 -17.98 -14.94 21.27
C THR A 181 -17.68 -15.42 22.68
N ASP A 182 -18.73 -15.73 23.45
CA ASP A 182 -18.63 -16.43 24.73
C ASP A 182 -18.98 -17.91 24.50
N GLY A 183 -17.97 -18.70 24.12
CA GLY A 183 -18.16 -20.06 23.60
C GLY A 183 -18.94 -20.07 22.28
N ASP A 184 -19.97 -20.91 22.17
CA ASP A 184 -20.82 -21.03 20.97
C ASP A 184 -21.92 -19.95 20.86
N LYS A 185 -21.94 -18.96 21.76
CA LYS A 185 -22.94 -17.90 21.77
C LYS A 185 -22.35 -16.58 21.30
N ILE A 186 -22.87 -16.09 20.18
CA ILE A 186 -22.61 -14.74 19.69
C ILE A 186 -23.33 -13.76 20.61
N LYS A 187 -22.57 -12.96 21.34
CA LYS A 187 -23.07 -11.87 22.18
C LYS A 187 -22.97 -10.57 21.40
N LEU A 188 -24.10 -9.94 21.12
CA LEU A 188 -24.13 -8.56 20.63
C LEU A 188 -23.55 -7.66 21.73
N ILE A 189 -22.34 -7.14 21.56
CA ILE A 189 -21.87 -6.04 22.41
C ILE A 189 -22.51 -4.78 21.84
N ALA A 190 -23.58 -4.31 22.47
CA ALA A 190 -24.12 -3.00 22.16
C ALA A 190 -23.06 -1.91 22.45
N GLU A 191 -22.79 -1.10 21.41
CA GLU A 191 -22.46 0.33 21.50
C GLU A 191 -21.22 0.77 22.30
N ASP A 192 -20.10 0.03 22.27
CA ASP A 192 -18.81 0.68 22.58
C ASP A 192 -18.38 1.55 21.39
N HIS A 193 -18.91 2.79 21.34
CA HIS A 193 -18.50 3.81 20.36
C HIS A 193 -17.20 4.51 20.74
N SER A 194 -16.48 4.06 21.77
CA SER A 194 -15.23 4.69 22.17
C SER A 194 -14.20 4.56 21.05
N ARG A 195 -13.61 5.70 20.70
CA ARG A 195 -12.55 5.76 19.70
C ARG A 195 -11.28 5.31 20.35
N ARG A 196 -10.69 4.25 19.80
CA ARG A 196 -9.44 3.70 20.29
C ARG A 196 -8.51 3.44 19.12
N GLY A 197 -7.26 3.78 19.31
CA GLY A 197 -6.19 3.36 18.43
C GLY A 197 -5.49 2.14 19.00
N THR A 198 -5.21 1.16 18.15
CA THR A 198 -4.50 -0.06 18.54
C THR A 198 -3.10 -0.02 17.94
N LEU A 199 -2.08 -0.20 18.78
CA LEU A 199 -0.71 -0.43 18.37
C LEU A 199 -0.37 -1.89 18.65
N MET A 200 0.14 -2.60 17.65
CA MET A 200 0.52 -4.00 17.76
C MET A 200 1.89 -4.22 17.14
N CYS A 201 2.84 -4.70 17.93
CA CYS A 201 4.15 -5.09 17.46
C CYS A 201 4.08 -6.39 16.63
N PRO A 202 5.08 -6.63 15.76
CA PRO A 202 5.27 -7.93 15.13
C PRO A 202 5.37 -9.06 16.17
N PRO A 203 5.13 -10.33 15.78
CA PRO A 203 5.31 -11.49 16.65
C PRO A 203 6.65 -11.47 17.39
N GLU A 204 6.64 -11.92 18.64
CA GLU A 204 7.82 -11.99 19.53
C GLU A 204 8.50 -10.65 19.88
N LYS A 205 7.94 -9.51 19.44
CA LYS A 205 8.41 -8.16 19.81
C LYS A 205 7.49 -7.50 20.83
N THR A 206 8.05 -6.66 21.67
CA THR A 206 7.29 -5.76 22.55
C THR A 206 7.69 -4.32 22.30
N ILE A 207 6.82 -3.39 22.70
CA ILE A 207 7.06 -1.96 22.59
C ILE A 207 8.19 -1.59 23.54
N GLN A 208 9.35 -1.22 23.00
CA GLN A 208 10.56 -0.88 23.76
C GLN A 208 10.66 0.62 24.04
N GLU A 209 10.13 1.44 23.15
CA GLU A 209 10.29 2.89 23.20
C GLU A 209 9.07 3.60 22.61
N VAL A 210 8.67 4.71 23.22
CA VAL A 210 7.73 5.67 22.62
C VAL A 210 8.55 6.79 21.98
N VAL A 211 8.71 6.73 20.67
CA VAL A 211 9.50 7.68 19.88
C VAL A 211 8.80 9.04 19.83
N PHE A 212 7.50 9.03 19.59
CA PHE A 212 6.68 10.23 19.50
C PHE A 212 5.28 9.96 20.05
N ALA A 213 4.70 10.95 20.72
CA ALA A 213 3.30 10.95 21.09
C ALA A 213 2.81 12.39 21.24
N SER A 214 1.68 12.70 20.60
CA SER A 214 1.03 14.00 20.67
C SER A 214 -0.47 13.83 20.58
N PHE A 215 -1.20 14.55 21.43
CA PHE A 215 -2.64 14.72 21.30
C PHE A 215 -2.93 16.20 21.02
N GLY A 216 -3.66 16.49 19.94
CA GLY A 216 -3.86 17.84 19.42
C GLY A 216 -3.81 17.80 17.90
N ASN A 217 -2.98 18.62 17.26
CA ASN A 217 -2.82 18.64 15.81
C ASN A 217 -1.42 18.19 15.34
N PRO A 218 -0.98 16.96 15.65
CA PRO A 218 0.28 16.45 15.08
C PRO A 218 0.23 16.44 13.56
N GLU A 219 1.39 16.70 12.96
CA GLU A 219 1.56 16.71 11.50
C GLU A 219 2.58 15.64 11.07
N GLY A 220 2.61 15.35 9.78
CA GLY A 220 3.55 14.40 9.19
C GLY A 220 3.02 12.97 9.09
N MET A 221 3.94 12.05 8.86
CA MET A 221 3.65 10.62 8.64
C MET A 221 4.46 9.75 9.59
N CYS A 222 4.11 8.47 9.68
CA CYS A 222 4.86 7.50 10.48
C CYS A 222 6.36 7.53 10.14
N GLY A 223 7.21 7.74 11.14
CA GLY A 223 8.66 7.94 10.97
C GLY A 223 9.10 9.41 10.97
N ASN A 224 8.19 10.36 10.76
CA ASN A 224 8.48 11.79 10.72
C ASN A 224 7.29 12.62 11.25
N PHE A 225 6.76 12.25 12.41
CA PHE A 225 5.75 13.06 13.07
C PHE A 225 6.35 14.32 13.69
N THR A 226 5.63 15.42 13.58
CA THR A 226 5.97 16.69 14.21
C THR A 226 4.85 17.17 15.12
N VAL A 227 5.24 17.85 16.19
CA VAL A 227 4.29 18.52 17.07
C VAL A 227 3.72 19.74 16.35
N GLY A 228 2.39 19.86 16.30
CA GLY A 228 1.73 21.05 15.76
C GLY A 228 1.63 22.19 16.77
N THR A 229 0.82 23.20 16.45
CA THR A 229 0.57 24.35 17.32
C THR A 229 -0.19 23.99 18.61
N CYS A 230 -0.84 22.83 18.62
CA CYS A 230 -1.68 22.31 19.68
C CYS A 230 -1.16 20.93 20.12
N HIS A 231 -0.67 20.84 21.35
CA HIS A 231 -0.11 19.60 21.87
C HIS A 231 -0.22 19.52 23.39
N THR A 232 -0.50 18.33 23.89
CA THR A 232 -0.48 18.06 25.34
C THR A 232 0.86 17.50 25.80
N PRO A 233 1.52 18.12 26.81
CA PRO A 233 2.83 17.66 27.28
C PRO A 233 2.79 16.25 27.91
N ASN A 234 1.60 15.81 28.34
CA ASN A 234 1.41 14.52 29.02
C ASN A 234 1.18 13.36 28.05
N ALA A 235 0.98 13.61 26.74
CA ALA A 235 0.67 12.56 25.77
C ALA A 235 1.69 11.41 25.82
N LYS A 236 2.98 11.74 25.82
CA LYS A 236 4.06 10.76 25.85
C LYS A 236 4.05 9.91 27.12
N GLN A 237 3.90 10.51 28.29
CA GLN A 237 3.89 9.78 29.56
C GLN A 237 2.72 8.79 29.66
N ILE A 238 1.55 9.17 29.15
CA ILE A 238 0.37 8.30 29.14
C ILE A 238 0.59 7.10 28.21
N VAL A 239 1.11 7.35 26.99
CA VAL A 239 1.43 6.29 26.05
C VAL A 239 2.51 5.36 26.62
N GLU A 240 3.54 5.91 27.25
CA GLU A 240 4.61 5.13 27.89
C GLU A 240 4.03 4.19 28.96
N LYS A 241 3.17 4.73 29.84
CA LYS A 241 2.51 3.94 30.88
C LYS A 241 1.64 2.82 30.33
N GLU A 242 0.89 3.08 29.25
CA GLU A 242 -0.05 2.11 28.71
C GLU A 242 0.60 1.08 27.77
N CYS A 243 1.68 1.44 27.08
CA CYS A 243 2.22 0.65 25.96
C CYS A 243 3.58 -0.01 26.23
N LEU A 244 4.47 0.60 27.03
CA LEU A 244 5.83 0.08 27.20
C LEU A 244 5.83 -1.36 27.76
N GLY A 245 6.69 -2.20 27.18
CA GLY A 245 6.88 -3.60 27.57
C GLY A 245 5.78 -4.55 27.11
N LYS A 246 4.68 -4.06 26.51
CA LYS A 246 3.58 -4.89 26.01
C LYS A 246 3.74 -5.19 24.52
N PRO A 247 3.24 -6.34 24.02
CA PRO A 247 3.22 -6.65 22.58
C PRO A 247 2.15 -5.86 21.82
N SER A 248 1.11 -5.41 22.52
CA SER A 248 0.01 -4.61 21.98
C SER A 248 -0.56 -3.71 23.08
N CYS A 249 -1.05 -2.54 22.69
CA CYS A 249 -1.76 -1.62 23.56
C CYS A 249 -2.91 -0.93 22.82
N MET A 250 -3.93 -0.53 23.57
CA MET A 250 -5.06 0.24 23.07
C MET A 250 -5.07 1.60 23.77
N LEU A 251 -5.10 2.66 22.97
CA LEU A 251 -5.09 4.03 23.44
C LEU A 251 -6.44 4.68 23.16
N PRO A 252 -7.14 5.22 24.17
CA PRO A 252 -8.36 5.99 23.94
C PRO A 252 -8.03 7.27 23.18
N VAL A 253 -8.94 7.73 22.32
CA VAL A 253 -8.85 9.03 21.63
C VAL A 253 -9.82 9.97 22.32
N ASP A 254 -9.38 10.51 23.45
CA ASP A 254 -10.21 11.33 24.33
C ASP A 254 -9.36 12.47 24.93
N HIS A 255 -9.85 13.70 24.78
CA HIS A 255 -9.17 14.90 25.27
C HIS A 255 -8.97 14.91 26.79
N THR A 256 -9.87 14.29 27.55
CA THR A 256 -9.78 14.21 29.03
C THR A 256 -8.64 13.31 29.48
N VAL A 257 -8.35 12.25 28.73
CA VAL A 257 -7.28 11.30 29.06
C VAL A 257 -5.92 11.97 28.94
N TYR A 258 -5.71 12.75 27.88
CA TYR A 258 -4.42 13.40 27.61
C TYR A 258 -4.28 14.82 28.20
N GLY A 259 -5.34 15.33 28.85
CA GLY A 259 -5.36 16.66 29.44
C GLY A 259 -5.26 17.78 28.40
N ALA A 260 -6.04 17.68 27.32
CA ALA A 260 -6.01 18.67 26.24
C ALA A 260 -6.66 20.00 26.62
N ASP A 261 -6.03 21.10 26.20
CA ASP A 261 -6.57 22.45 26.38
C ASP A 261 -7.75 22.67 25.44
N ILE A 262 -8.93 22.89 26.02
CA ILE A 262 -10.18 23.14 25.31
C ILE A 262 -10.19 24.49 24.57
N ASN A 263 -9.26 25.41 24.90
CA ASN A 263 -9.16 26.73 24.26
C ASN A 263 -8.27 26.74 23.02
N CYS A 264 -7.66 25.60 22.68
CA CYS A 264 -6.80 25.50 21.52
C CYS A 264 -7.65 25.52 20.23
N GLN A 265 -7.65 26.66 19.53
CA GLN A 265 -8.57 26.96 18.40
C GLN A 265 -8.36 26.11 17.12
N SER A 266 -7.58 25.03 17.19
CA SER A 266 -7.27 24.13 16.06
C SER A 266 -7.40 22.64 16.41
N THR A 267 -8.18 22.28 17.43
CA THR A 267 -8.34 20.89 17.86
C THR A 267 -9.06 20.05 16.81
N THR A 268 -8.34 19.54 15.82
CA THR A 268 -8.62 18.20 15.31
C THR A 268 -8.18 17.27 16.43
N ALA A 269 -9.00 16.86 17.40
CA ALA A 269 -8.51 16.09 18.56
C ALA A 269 -7.89 14.76 18.12
N THR A 270 -6.59 14.79 17.80
CA THR A 270 -5.90 13.77 17.02
C THR A 270 -4.75 13.24 17.83
N LEU A 271 -4.76 11.93 18.02
CA LEU A 271 -3.72 11.17 18.65
C LEU A 271 -2.75 10.68 17.58
N GLY A 272 -1.55 11.26 17.56
CA GLY A 272 -0.41 10.80 16.78
C GLY A 272 0.60 10.13 17.68
N VAL A 273 0.90 8.86 17.45
CA VAL A 273 1.83 8.06 18.26
C VAL A 273 2.74 7.26 17.34
N GLN A 274 4.03 7.23 17.65
CA GLN A 274 5.02 6.34 17.06
C GLN A 274 5.75 5.62 18.19
N VAL A 275 5.81 4.30 18.10
CA VAL A 275 6.55 3.45 19.02
C VAL A 275 7.50 2.55 18.27
N ARG A 276 8.58 2.16 18.94
CA ARG A 276 9.57 1.22 18.44
C ARG A 276 9.42 -0.12 19.15
N CYS A 277 9.17 -1.15 18.37
CA CYS A 277 9.16 -2.54 18.75
C CYS A 277 10.58 -3.10 18.72
N GLY A 278 10.85 -4.04 19.61
CA GLY A 278 12.10 -4.78 19.64
C GLY A 278 11.92 -6.12 20.33
N GLY A 279 12.78 -7.08 19.98
CA GLY A 279 12.81 -8.37 20.66
C GLY A 279 13.18 -8.19 22.12
N GLY A 280 12.40 -8.76 23.04
CA GLY A 280 12.78 -8.79 24.44
C GLY A 280 14.15 -9.49 24.56
N LYS A 281 15.11 -8.87 25.26
CA LYS A 281 16.31 -9.60 25.69
C LYS A 281 15.82 -10.85 26.42
N LYS A 282 16.01 -12.04 25.84
CA LYS A 282 15.99 -13.28 26.63
C LYS A 282 17.02 -13.05 27.72
N GLY A 283 16.56 -12.83 28.95
CA GLY A 283 17.42 -12.81 30.12
C GLY A 283 18.22 -14.12 30.09
N ALA A 284 19.55 -13.97 30.12
CA ALA A 284 20.47 -15.09 30.32
C ALA A 284 20.19 -15.79 31.66
#